data_AF-A0A166AED8-F1
#
_entry.id   AF-A0A166AED8-F1
#
_cell.length_a   1.000
_cell.length_b   1.000
_cell.length_c   1.000
_cell.angle_alpha   90.00
_cell.angle_beta   90.00
_cell.angle_gamma   90.00
#
_symmetry.space_group_name_H-M   'P 1'
#
loop_
_entity.id
_entity.type
_entity.pdbx_description
1 polymer ?
#
loop_
_entity_poly.entity_id
_entity_poly.type
_entity_poly.pdbx_seq_one_letter_code
_entity_poly.pdbx_strand_id
1 'polypeptide(L)'
;MSTTEEPFIIPTDEDVILYHQVWRALLLGSPRRPSLPLKLVRHISTYCRWVLPDRVHEEKVQVRCISYGTLSQTRWFAIAPPTDGDLRRLAAIQLLTIGKDQGWANYPEHGSYSWYEVRIGRLNGGSAPAARWRSHYNELCGRAFARSAGPLHPVHVEEWGADDVIGVWACAQFRGWSNTGEAAELRFYKWFQPVIPLGD
;
A
#
# COMPACT_ATOMS: atom_id res chain seq x y z
N MET A 1 13.06 -20.36 -3.10
CA MET A 1 14.07 -19.31 -2.86
C MET A 1 13.31 -18.02 -2.61
N SER A 2 13.20 -17.58 -1.36
CA SER A 2 12.55 -16.32 -1.01
C SER A 2 13.53 -15.21 -1.32
N THR A 3 13.42 -14.59 -2.50
CA THR A 3 14.05 -13.29 -2.73
C THR A 3 13.37 -12.34 -1.77
N THR A 4 14.06 -11.96 -0.69
CA THR A 4 13.61 -10.89 0.19
C THR A 4 13.67 -9.63 -0.67
N GLU A 5 12.61 -9.36 -1.42
CA GLU A 5 12.49 -8.11 -2.16
C GLU A 5 12.59 -7.00 -1.12
N GLU A 6 13.52 -6.07 -1.33
CA GLU A 6 13.64 -4.92 -0.45
C GLU A 6 12.29 -4.20 -0.35
N PRO A 7 11.89 -3.68 0.81
CA PRO A 7 10.64 -2.95 0.89
C PRO A 7 10.73 -1.65 0.09
N PHE A 8 9.61 -1.23 -0.52
CA PHE A 8 9.52 0.14 -1.02
C PHE A 8 9.61 1.12 0.15
N ILE A 9 10.34 2.20 -0.05
CA ILE A 9 10.48 3.29 0.92
C ILE A 9 9.47 4.38 0.57
N ILE A 10 8.81 4.93 1.59
CA ILE A 10 7.93 6.09 1.41
C ILE A 10 8.83 7.29 1.11
N PRO A 11 8.71 7.92 -0.08
CA PRO A 11 9.58 9.03 -0.44
C PRO A 11 9.28 10.24 0.46
N THR A 12 10.34 10.89 0.93
CA THR A 12 10.28 12.22 1.53
C THR A 12 10.28 13.31 0.45
N ASP A 13 10.01 14.55 0.82
CA ASP A 13 10.10 15.68 -0.12
C ASP A 13 11.53 15.83 -0.68
N GLU A 14 12.55 15.57 0.14
CA GLU A 14 13.96 15.58 -0.28
C GLU A 14 14.25 14.47 -1.28
N ASP A 15 13.69 13.27 -1.08
CA ASP A 15 13.80 12.17 -2.03
C ASP A 15 13.18 12.54 -3.38
N VAL A 16 12.01 13.17 -3.38
CA VAL A 16 11.34 13.60 -4.62
C VAL A 16 12.20 14.62 -5.37
N ILE A 17 12.77 15.60 -4.66
CA ILE A 17 13.71 16.57 -5.25
C ILE A 17 14.92 15.86 -5.84
N LEU A 18 15.51 14.90 -5.10
CA LEU A 18 16.63 14.11 -5.56
C LEU A 18 16.28 13.30 -6.82
N TYR A 19 15.12 12.65 -6.87
CA TYR A 19 14.65 11.90 -8.03
C TYR A 19 14.62 12.79 -9.28
N HIS A 20 14.07 14.00 -9.14
CA HIS A 20 14.04 14.99 -10.22
C HIS A 20 15.44 15.44 -10.65
N GLN A 21 16.35 15.70 -9.71
CA GLN A 21 17.72 16.12 -10.02
C GLN A 21 18.48 15.01 -10.74
N VAL A 22 18.43 13.78 -10.25
CA VAL A 22 19.12 12.64 -10.86
C VAL A 22 18.53 12.35 -12.24
N TRP A 23 17.20 12.38 -12.37
CA TRP A 23 16.54 12.23 -13.66
C TRP A 23 17.01 13.25 -14.70
N ARG A 24 17.01 14.55 -14.33
CA ARG A 24 17.49 15.62 -15.22
C ARG A 24 18.94 15.44 -15.58
N ALA A 25 19.79 15.10 -14.62
CA ALA A 25 21.20 14.84 -14.86
C ALA A 25 21.38 13.69 -15.86
N LEU A 26 20.65 12.58 -15.70
CA LEU A 26 20.68 11.41 -16.60
C LEU A 26 20.23 11.76 -18.03
N LEU A 27 19.16 12.55 -18.17
CA LEU A 27 18.66 12.96 -19.49
C LEU A 27 19.55 13.98 -20.18
N LEU A 28 20.12 14.96 -19.46
CA LEU A 28 20.91 16.03 -20.07
C LEU A 28 22.36 15.62 -20.30
N GLY A 29 22.87 14.69 -19.50
CA GLY A 29 24.30 14.36 -19.49
C GLY A 29 25.14 15.47 -18.86
N SER A 30 26.42 15.48 -19.18
CA SER A 30 27.42 16.49 -18.80
C SER A 30 28.52 16.54 -19.87
N PRO A 31 29.45 17.51 -19.85
CA PRO A 31 30.56 17.54 -20.81
C PRO A 31 31.43 16.27 -20.83
N ARG A 32 31.40 15.47 -19.75
CA ARG A 32 32.16 14.21 -19.62
C ARG A 32 31.29 12.95 -19.73
N ARG A 33 29.97 13.09 -19.89
CA ARG A 33 29.04 11.96 -19.95
C ARG A 33 27.88 12.28 -20.90
N PRO A 34 27.66 11.50 -21.96
CA PRO A 34 26.53 11.73 -22.85
C PRO A 34 25.18 11.63 -22.11
N SER A 35 24.17 12.27 -22.68
CA SER A 35 22.77 12.07 -22.28
C SER A 35 22.36 10.61 -22.46
N LEU A 36 21.47 10.14 -21.58
CA LEU A 36 20.89 8.81 -21.70
C LEU A 36 19.55 8.86 -22.45
N PRO A 37 19.23 7.86 -23.29
CA PRO A 37 17.90 7.74 -23.89
C PRO A 37 16.81 7.68 -22.82
N LEU A 38 15.68 8.35 -23.07
CA LEU A 38 14.55 8.40 -22.14
C LEU A 38 14.09 7.02 -21.66
N LYS A 39 14.06 6.04 -22.56
CA LYS A 39 13.68 4.67 -22.21
C LYS A 39 14.61 4.07 -21.13
N LEU A 40 15.91 4.33 -21.20
CA LEU A 40 16.88 3.83 -20.23
C LEU A 40 16.72 4.54 -18.88
N VAL A 41 16.51 5.85 -18.88
CA VAL A 41 16.28 6.60 -17.63
C VAL A 41 15.01 6.13 -16.93
N ARG A 42 13.93 5.82 -17.68
CA ARG A 42 12.71 5.18 -17.14
C ARG A 42 13.01 3.83 -16.50
N HIS A 43 13.82 2.99 -17.14
CA HIS A 43 14.21 1.71 -16.56
C HIS A 43 15.02 1.89 -15.27
N ILE A 44 15.94 2.86 -15.23
CA ILE A 44 16.70 3.18 -14.02
C ILE A 44 15.75 3.62 -12.90
N SER A 45 14.81 4.53 -13.16
CA SER A 45 13.87 5.00 -12.12
C SER A 45 12.98 3.87 -11.59
N THR A 46 12.50 2.99 -12.46
CA THR A 46 11.70 1.82 -12.06
C THR A 46 12.56 0.81 -11.28
N TYR A 47 13.79 0.55 -11.73
CA TYR A 47 14.74 -0.34 -11.03
C TYR A 47 15.10 0.19 -9.65
N CYS A 48 15.32 1.50 -9.52
CA CYS A 48 15.56 2.18 -8.25
C CYS A 48 14.29 2.38 -7.40
N ARG A 49 13.14 1.89 -7.88
CA ARG A 49 11.86 1.94 -7.18
C ARG A 49 11.38 3.33 -6.78
N TRP A 50 11.67 4.32 -7.62
CA TRP A 50 11.23 5.68 -7.37
C TRP A 50 9.73 5.79 -7.57
N VAL A 51 9.05 6.13 -6.50
CA VAL A 51 7.61 6.35 -6.47
C VAL A 51 7.30 7.76 -6.01
N LEU A 52 6.08 8.22 -6.32
CA LEU A 52 5.55 9.49 -5.87
C LEU A 52 4.19 9.26 -5.20
N PRO A 53 3.84 10.03 -4.16
CA PRO A 53 2.46 10.11 -3.69
C PRO A 53 1.53 10.46 -4.86
N ASP A 54 0.38 9.80 -4.94
CA ASP A 54 -0.60 10.05 -5.99
C ASP A 54 -1.93 10.55 -5.42
N ARG A 55 -2.68 9.67 -4.78
CA ARG A 55 -4.00 9.97 -4.21
C ARG A 55 -4.20 9.24 -2.90
N VAL A 56 -5.15 9.73 -2.11
CA VAL A 56 -5.54 9.13 -0.84
C VAL A 56 -7.05 8.90 -0.85
N HIS A 57 -7.46 7.70 -0.46
CA HIS A 57 -8.86 7.41 -0.16
C HIS A 57 -9.02 7.36 1.36
N GLU A 58 -9.89 8.20 1.91
CA GLU A 58 -10.21 8.25 3.33
C GLU A 58 -11.53 7.56 3.61
N GLU A 59 -11.57 6.75 4.67
CA GLU A 59 -12.79 6.16 5.22
C GLU A 59 -12.88 6.52 6.71
N LYS A 60 -14.06 6.94 7.16
CA LYS A 60 -14.33 7.37 8.55
C LYS A 60 -15.45 6.57 9.21
N VAL A 61 -16.03 5.61 8.50
CA VAL A 61 -16.96 4.65 9.10
C VAL A 61 -16.19 3.73 10.04
N GLN A 62 -16.74 3.43 11.20
CA GLN A 62 -16.12 2.51 12.14
C GLN A 62 -16.26 1.05 11.67
N VAL A 63 -15.23 0.22 11.86
CA VAL A 63 -15.32 -1.24 11.72
C VAL A 63 -15.02 -1.92 13.04
N ARG A 64 -15.69 -3.03 13.30
CA ARG A 64 -15.37 -3.93 14.41
C ARG A 64 -15.41 -5.37 13.95
N CYS A 65 -14.30 -6.08 14.17
CA CYS A 65 -14.17 -7.51 13.89
C CYS A 65 -13.84 -8.22 15.19
N ILE A 66 -14.65 -9.18 15.61
CA ILE A 66 -14.45 -9.98 16.83
C ILE A 66 -14.34 -11.44 16.43
N SER A 67 -13.38 -12.15 17.01
CA SER A 67 -13.22 -13.59 16.82
C SER A 67 -13.72 -14.37 18.04
N TYR A 68 -14.50 -15.42 17.78
CA TYR A 68 -15.04 -16.34 18.80
C TYR A 68 -14.27 -17.67 18.89
N GLY A 69 -13.18 -17.83 18.14
CA GLY A 69 -12.33 -19.02 18.20
C GLY A 69 -11.55 -19.28 16.91
N THR A 70 -12.14 -18.96 15.76
CA THR A 70 -11.53 -19.08 14.42
C THR A 70 -11.27 -17.70 13.81
N LEU A 71 -10.50 -17.66 12.73
CA LEU A 71 -10.27 -16.43 11.97
C LEU A 71 -11.60 -15.78 11.58
N SER A 72 -11.82 -14.56 12.06
CA SER A 72 -12.96 -13.71 11.72
C SER A 72 -12.46 -12.52 10.93
N GLN A 73 -13.23 -12.12 9.92
CA GLN A 73 -12.85 -11.08 8.98
C GLN A 73 -14.07 -10.24 8.62
N THR A 74 -13.94 -8.93 8.74
CA THR A 74 -14.99 -7.98 8.40
C THR A 74 -14.44 -7.02 7.37
N ARG A 75 -15.07 -6.95 6.20
CA ARG A 75 -14.73 -5.93 5.21
C ARG A 75 -15.09 -4.57 5.79
N TRP A 76 -14.11 -3.70 5.86
CA TRP A 76 -14.28 -2.34 6.33
C TRP A 76 -14.88 -1.49 5.20
N PHE A 77 -14.16 -1.38 4.10
CA PHE A 77 -14.61 -0.68 2.90
C PHE A 77 -13.99 -1.30 1.65
N ALA A 78 -14.52 -0.92 0.50
CA ALA A 78 -13.93 -1.21 -0.80
C ALA A 78 -14.07 0.02 -1.69
N ILE A 79 -13.07 0.25 -2.53
CA ILE A 79 -13.10 1.35 -3.49
C ILE A 79 -13.46 0.83 -4.87
N ALA A 80 -13.96 1.75 -5.71
CA ALA A 80 -14.25 1.46 -7.11
C ALA A 80 -12.99 0.94 -7.83
N PRO A 81 -13.15 0.12 -8.88
CA PRO A 81 -12.03 -0.35 -9.67
C PRO A 81 -11.16 0.82 -10.18
N PRO A 82 -9.83 0.72 -10.12
CA PRO A 82 -8.97 1.72 -10.72
C PRO A 82 -9.18 1.75 -12.23
N THR A 83 -9.03 2.93 -12.85
CA THR A 83 -9.06 3.01 -14.32
C THR A 83 -7.83 2.33 -14.93
N ASP A 84 -7.87 1.94 -16.21
CA ASP A 84 -6.69 1.45 -16.93
C ASP A 84 -5.52 2.45 -16.89
N GLY A 85 -5.83 3.75 -16.84
CA GLY A 85 -4.85 4.81 -16.67
C GLY A 85 -4.18 4.79 -15.30
N ASP A 86 -4.96 4.55 -14.24
CA ASP A 86 -4.45 4.38 -12.88
C ASP A 86 -3.56 3.16 -12.79
N LEU A 87 -4.05 2.03 -13.29
CA LEU A 87 -3.35 0.74 -13.26
C LEU A 87 -1.95 0.88 -13.86
N ARG A 88 -1.82 1.46 -15.07
CA ARG A 88 -0.51 1.62 -15.72
C ARG A 88 0.51 2.47 -14.94
N ARG A 89 0.06 3.29 -14.00
CA ARG A 89 0.92 4.21 -13.25
C ARG A 89 1.10 3.79 -11.80
N LEU A 90 0.19 2.97 -11.27
CA LEU A 90 0.21 2.50 -9.90
C LEU A 90 1.46 1.65 -9.66
N ALA A 91 2.22 2.02 -8.64
CA ALA A 91 3.43 1.33 -8.23
C ALA A 91 3.22 0.57 -6.91
N ALA A 92 2.54 1.21 -5.97
CA ALA A 92 2.36 0.66 -4.64
C ALA A 92 1.15 1.27 -3.92
N ILE A 93 0.72 0.59 -2.87
CA ILE A 93 -0.34 1.03 -1.97
C ILE A 93 0.12 0.93 -0.51
N GLN A 94 -0.42 1.78 0.34
CA GLN A 94 -0.17 1.75 1.78
C GLN A 94 -1.48 1.96 2.52
N LEU A 95 -1.71 1.13 3.53
CA LEU A 95 -2.82 1.33 4.44
C LEU A 95 -2.33 1.96 5.74
N LEU A 96 -3.00 3.03 6.13
CA LEU A 96 -2.89 3.67 7.43
C LEU A 96 -4.25 3.61 8.12
N THR A 97 -4.26 3.33 9.41
CA THR A 97 -5.48 3.25 10.21
C THR A 97 -5.35 4.06 11.48
N ILE A 98 -6.50 4.51 11.99
CA ILE A 98 -6.69 4.93 13.38
C ILE A 98 -7.53 3.82 13.99
N GLY A 99 -6.91 3.05 14.88
CA GLY A 99 -7.46 1.79 15.34
C GLY A 99 -6.99 1.43 16.73
N LYS A 100 -7.62 0.39 17.26
CA LYS A 100 -7.18 -0.27 18.48
C LYS A 100 -7.50 -1.74 18.41
N ASP A 101 -6.71 -2.53 19.13
CA ASP A 101 -7.08 -3.91 19.41
C ASP A 101 -7.70 -4.05 20.79
N GLN A 102 -8.45 -5.13 20.96
CA GLN A 102 -8.80 -5.63 22.27
C GLN A 102 -8.59 -7.14 22.21
N GLY A 103 -7.43 -7.56 22.70
CA GLY A 103 -7.08 -8.96 22.96
C GLY A 103 -6.98 -9.23 24.46
N TRP A 104 -7.24 -10.47 24.86
CA TRP A 104 -6.81 -10.97 26.17
C TRP A 104 -5.42 -11.56 26.01
N ALA A 105 -4.41 -10.71 26.06
CA ALA A 105 -3.03 -11.17 26.16
C ALA A 105 -2.70 -11.45 27.63
N ASN A 106 -3.14 -12.60 28.15
CA ASN A 106 -2.52 -13.14 29.37
C ASN A 106 -1.02 -13.43 29.15
N TYR A 107 -0.61 -13.50 27.88
CA TYR A 107 0.75 -13.77 27.41
C TYR A 107 1.09 -12.81 26.26
N PRO A 108 1.44 -11.54 26.52
CA PRO A 108 1.78 -10.56 25.49
C PRO A 108 2.96 -10.96 24.60
N GLU A 109 3.82 -11.86 25.07
CA GLU A 109 4.90 -12.48 24.31
C GLU A 109 4.41 -13.33 23.11
N HIS A 110 3.10 -13.63 23.04
CA HIS A 110 2.47 -14.32 21.91
C HIS A 110 2.07 -13.38 20.76
N GLY A 111 2.25 -12.06 20.92
CA GLY A 111 1.98 -11.06 19.89
C GLY A 111 0.51 -10.67 19.74
N SER A 112 0.20 -9.92 18.67
CA SER A 112 -1.17 -9.51 18.34
C SER A 112 -1.83 -10.46 17.34
N TYR A 113 -3.05 -10.90 17.63
CA TYR A 113 -3.86 -11.74 16.75
C TYR A 113 -4.99 -10.97 16.08
N SER A 114 -4.84 -9.66 15.94
CA SER A 114 -5.73 -8.77 15.20
C SER A 114 -4.94 -7.85 14.29
N TRP A 115 -5.32 -7.78 13.02
CA TRP A 115 -4.58 -7.01 12.02
C TRP A 115 -5.51 -6.47 10.95
N TYR A 116 -4.98 -5.58 10.11
CA TYR A 116 -5.65 -5.12 8.91
C TYR A 116 -5.04 -5.76 7.67
N GLU A 117 -5.89 -5.96 6.65
CA GLU A 117 -5.48 -6.47 5.35
C GLU A 117 -5.99 -5.60 4.24
N VAL A 118 -5.19 -5.53 3.18
CA VAL A 118 -5.62 -5.03 1.88
C VAL A 118 -5.76 -6.23 0.95
N ARG A 119 -6.84 -6.29 0.17
CA ARG A 119 -7.01 -7.34 -0.84
C ARG A 119 -7.50 -6.76 -2.14
N ILE A 120 -7.10 -7.41 -3.21
CA ILE A 120 -7.74 -7.26 -4.51
C ILE A 120 -8.79 -8.35 -4.64
N GLY A 121 -9.99 -7.97 -5.06
CA GLY A 121 -11.07 -8.90 -5.34
C GLY A 121 -11.84 -8.45 -6.57
N ARG A 122 -12.71 -9.32 -7.11
CA ARG A 122 -13.65 -8.92 -8.16
C ARG A 122 -14.96 -8.51 -7.53
N LEU A 123 -15.57 -7.43 -8.05
CA LEU A 123 -16.87 -6.96 -7.57
C LEU A 123 -17.94 -8.07 -7.62
N ASN A 124 -17.88 -8.93 -8.64
CA ASN A 124 -18.85 -10.00 -8.88
C ASN A 124 -18.49 -11.35 -8.20
N GLY A 125 -17.54 -11.37 -7.26
CA GLY A 125 -17.18 -12.60 -6.53
C GLY A 125 -16.46 -13.66 -7.38
N GLY A 126 -16.04 -13.31 -8.60
CA GLY A 126 -15.18 -14.17 -9.40
C GLY A 126 -13.81 -14.39 -8.76
N SER A 127 -13.11 -15.45 -9.17
CA SER A 127 -11.73 -15.72 -8.75
C SER A 127 -10.81 -14.60 -9.25
N ALA A 128 -10.64 -13.56 -8.44
CA ALA A 128 -9.62 -12.54 -8.63
C ALA A 128 -8.22 -13.13 -8.38
N PRO A 129 -7.13 -12.47 -8.81
CA PRO A 129 -5.80 -12.78 -8.29
C PRO A 129 -5.88 -12.71 -6.77
N ALA A 130 -5.41 -13.75 -6.09
CA ALA A 130 -5.45 -13.85 -4.62
C ALA A 130 -4.40 -12.95 -3.95
N ALA A 131 -4.27 -11.71 -4.45
CA ALA A 131 -3.38 -10.71 -3.91
C ALA A 131 -3.98 -10.17 -2.61
N ARG A 132 -3.41 -10.67 -1.52
CA ARG A 132 -3.81 -10.37 -0.15
C ARG A 132 -2.56 -10.02 0.63
N TRP A 133 -2.57 -8.85 1.24
CA TRP A 133 -1.45 -8.36 2.03
C TRP A 133 -1.92 -8.03 3.44
N ARG A 134 -1.21 -8.58 4.41
CA ARG A 134 -1.32 -8.14 5.80
C ARG A 134 -0.57 -6.83 5.93
N SER A 135 -1.27 -5.78 6.34
CA SER A 135 -0.71 -4.43 6.45
C SER A 135 0.02 -4.26 7.78
N HIS A 136 -0.70 -4.23 8.90
CA HIS A 136 -0.13 -4.04 10.23
C HIS A 136 -1.09 -4.52 11.31
N TYR A 137 -0.57 -4.62 12.53
CA TYR A 137 -1.31 -4.83 13.76
C TYR A 137 -1.51 -3.47 14.45
N ASN A 138 -2.51 -3.37 15.33
CA ASN A 138 -2.55 -2.25 16.26
C ASN A 138 -1.49 -2.46 17.37
N GLU A 139 -1.28 -1.42 18.17
CA GLU A 139 -0.57 -1.55 19.44
C GLU A 139 -1.32 -2.54 20.35
N LEU A 140 -0.58 -3.54 20.84
CA LEU A 140 -1.12 -4.61 21.66
C LEU A 140 -1.69 -4.08 22.97
N CYS A 141 -2.95 -4.42 23.26
CA CYS A 141 -3.67 -3.98 24.46
C CYS A 141 -3.89 -2.46 24.52
N GLY A 142 -3.78 -1.76 23.39
CA GLY A 142 -4.04 -0.33 23.28
C GLY A 142 -5.51 -0.01 23.57
N ARG A 143 -5.79 0.70 24.68
CA ARG A 143 -7.17 1.09 25.02
C ARG A 143 -7.66 2.30 24.21
N ALA A 144 -6.72 3.17 23.84
CA ALA A 144 -6.97 4.35 23.03
C ALA A 144 -6.84 4.01 21.55
N PHE A 145 -7.56 4.75 20.71
CA PHE A 145 -7.33 4.72 19.28
C PHE A 145 -5.96 5.34 18.97
N ALA A 146 -5.14 4.62 18.23
CA ALA A 146 -3.82 5.05 17.83
C ALA A 146 -3.69 5.00 16.31
N ARG A 147 -2.90 5.93 15.78
CA ARG A 147 -2.58 5.96 14.35
C ARG A 147 -1.46 4.95 14.08
N SER A 148 -1.64 4.11 13.07
CA SER A 148 -0.64 3.11 12.65
C SER A 148 -0.61 2.99 11.14
N ALA A 149 0.58 2.79 10.58
CA ALA A 149 0.79 2.68 9.14
C ALA A 149 1.49 1.35 8.83
N GLY A 150 0.96 0.63 7.83
CA GLY A 150 1.63 -0.55 7.31
C GLY A 150 2.76 -0.20 6.34
N PRO A 151 3.50 -1.23 5.88
CA PRO A 151 4.51 -1.06 4.85
C PRO A 151 3.85 -0.69 3.51
N LEU A 152 4.66 -0.17 2.61
CA LEU A 152 4.27 -0.02 1.21
C LEU A 152 4.21 -1.41 0.56
N HIS A 153 3.08 -1.76 -0.02
CA HIS A 153 2.94 -3.01 -0.77
C HIS A 153 3.06 -2.72 -2.26
N PRO A 154 4.02 -3.37 -2.97
CA PRO A 154 4.09 -3.25 -4.42
C PRO A 154 2.82 -3.79 -5.06
N VAL A 155 2.39 -3.11 -6.12
CA VAL A 155 1.25 -3.53 -6.91
C VAL A 155 1.75 -4.07 -8.24
N HIS A 156 1.58 -5.38 -8.44
CA HIS A 156 1.84 -6.02 -9.74
C HIS A 156 0.62 -5.84 -10.63
N VAL A 157 0.60 -4.74 -11.38
CA VAL A 157 -0.53 -4.31 -12.23
C VAL A 157 -0.91 -5.36 -13.29
N GLU A 158 0.04 -6.17 -13.74
CA GLU A 158 -0.15 -7.22 -14.76
C GLU A 158 -1.20 -8.26 -14.35
N GLU A 159 -1.46 -8.40 -13.05
CA GLU A 159 -2.46 -9.33 -12.52
C GLU A 159 -3.87 -8.69 -12.45
N TRP A 160 -4.01 -7.37 -12.61
CA TRP A 160 -5.27 -6.67 -12.38
C TRP A 160 -6.15 -6.61 -13.62
N GLY A 161 -7.43 -6.92 -13.46
CA GLY A 161 -8.49 -6.64 -14.41
C GLY A 161 -9.21 -5.32 -14.15
N ALA A 162 -9.90 -4.81 -15.16
CA ALA A 162 -10.67 -3.55 -15.09
C ALA A 162 -11.81 -3.58 -14.05
N ASP A 163 -12.28 -4.76 -13.64
CA ASP A 163 -13.35 -4.95 -12.64
C ASP A 163 -12.82 -5.29 -11.24
N ASP A 164 -11.50 -5.29 -11.06
CA ASP A 164 -10.89 -5.60 -9.78
C ASP A 164 -10.99 -4.41 -8.84
N VAL A 165 -11.52 -4.66 -7.63
CA VAL A 165 -11.68 -3.71 -6.54
C VAL A 165 -10.62 -3.93 -5.47
N ILE A 166 -10.22 -2.84 -4.83
CA ILE A 166 -9.38 -2.89 -3.64
C ILE A 166 -10.28 -2.77 -2.42
N GLY A 167 -10.17 -3.72 -1.50
CA GLY A 167 -10.84 -3.64 -0.21
C GLY A 167 -9.87 -3.64 0.96
N VAL A 168 -10.37 -3.18 2.08
CA VAL A 168 -9.70 -3.24 3.38
C VAL A 168 -10.52 -4.09 4.33
N TRP A 169 -9.85 -4.97 5.06
CA TRP A 169 -10.47 -5.86 6.04
C TRP A 169 -9.85 -5.68 7.41
N ALA A 170 -10.70 -5.63 8.43
CA ALA A 170 -10.30 -5.88 9.80
C ALA A 170 -10.36 -7.39 10.06
N CYS A 171 -9.29 -7.93 10.64
CA CYS A 171 -9.17 -9.35 10.96
C CYS A 171 -8.89 -9.53 12.46
N ALA A 172 -9.43 -10.61 13.02
CA ALA A 172 -9.10 -11.09 14.36
C ALA A 172 -9.08 -12.62 14.37
N GLN A 173 -8.19 -13.21 15.15
CA GLN A 173 -8.06 -14.65 15.30
C GLN A 173 -8.02 -15.03 16.78
N PHE A 174 -8.57 -16.20 17.10
CA PHE A 174 -8.75 -16.74 18.45
C PHE A 174 -9.81 -16.03 19.28
N ARG A 175 -10.36 -16.77 20.25
CA ARG A 175 -11.48 -16.30 21.06
C ARG A 175 -11.04 -15.10 21.91
N GLY A 176 -11.86 -14.06 21.91
CA GLY A 176 -11.63 -12.87 22.75
C GLY A 176 -10.75 -11.81 22.11
N TRP A 177 -10.24 -12.05 20.90
CA TRP A 177 -9.57 -11.02 20.11
C TRP A 177 -10.55 -10.23 19.28
N SER A 178 -10.31 -8.92 19.19
CA SER A 178 -11.02 -8.05 18.30
C SER A 178 -10.15 -6.94 17.75
N ASN A 179 -10.48 -6.51 16.53
CA ASN A 179 -9.90 -5.36 15.87
C ASN A 179 -10.98 -4.30 15.67
N THR A 180 -10.73 -3.08 16.12
CA THR A 180 -11.65 -1.96 15.93
C THR A 180 -10.92 -0.82 15.23
N GLY A 181 -11.44 -0.42 14.07
CA GLY A 181 -10.94 0.72 13.32
C GLY A 181 -11.95 1.87 13.35
N GLU A 182 -11.47 3.09 13.56
CA GLU A 182 -12.28 4.33 13.57
C GLU A 182 -12.16 5.07 12.24
N ALA A 183 -10.95 5.16 11.68
CA ALA A 183 -10.71 5.76 10.38
C ALA A 183 -9.55 5.06 9.65
N ALA A 184 -9.54 5.16 8.33
CA ALA A 184 -8.49 4.62 7.49
C ALA A 184 -8.12 5.56 6.33
N GLU A 185 -6.85 5.54 5.95
CA GLU A 185 -6.35 6.16 4.73
C GLU A 185 -5.69 5.06 3.87
N LEU A 186 -6.23 4.83 2.68
CA LEU A 186 -5.58 4.01 1.65
C LEU A 186 -4.84 4.95 0.70
N ARG A 187 -3.51 4.96 0.81
CA ARG A 187 -2.61 5.83 0.05
C ARG A 187 -2.08 5.11 -1.17
N PHE A 188 -2.11 5.78 -2.30
CA PHE A 188 -1.66 5.28 -3.58
C PHE A 188 -0.37 5.98 -3.99
N TYR A 189 0.53 5.20 -4.56
CA TYR A 189 1.83 5.68 -5.03
C TYR A 189 2.00 5.28 -6.49
N LYS A 190 2.45 6.21 -7.30
CA LYS A 190 2.72 5.99 -8.73
C LYS A 190 4.20 5.94 -9.01
N TRP A 191 4.56 5.30 -10.12
CA TRP A 191 5.94 5.35 -10.61
C TRP A 191 6.36 6.79 -10.91
N PHE A 192 7.57 7.15 -10.51
CA PHE A 192 8.16 8.43 -10.88
C PHE A 192 8.26 8.54 -12.41
N GLN A 193 7.48 9.44 -12.98
CA GLN A 193 7.47 9.74 -14.41
C GLN A 193 7.36 11.26 -14.57
N PRO A 194 8.48 11.98 -14.71
CA PRO A 194 8.44 13.42 -14.83
C PRO A 194 7.85 13.80 -16.19
N VAL A 195 7.00 14.82 -16.16
CA VAL A 195 6.45 15.44 -17.36
C VAL A 195 7.61 16.17 -18.03
N ILE A 196 8.02 15.69 -19.21
CA ILE A 196 8.92 16.46 -20.07
C ILE A 196 8.02 17.53 -20.67
N PRO A 197 8.28 18.83 -20.46
CA PRO A 197 7.68 19.84 -21.32
C PRO A 197 8.12 19.47 -22.73
N LEU A 198 7.18 19.07 -23.58
CA LEU A 198 7.43 19.02 -25.01
C LEU A 198 7.85 20.44 -25.35
N GLY A 199 9.13 20.64 -25.63
CA GLY A 199 9.57 21.91 -26.20
C GLY A 199 8.83 22.06 -27.53
N ASP A 200 8.13 23.17 -27.67
CA ASP A 200 7.68 23.67 -28.97
C ASP A 200 8.88 23.84 -29.93
#